data_AF-A0A1F9G0R6-F1
#
_entry.id   AF-A0A1F9G0R6-F1
#
_cell.length_a   1.000
_cell.length_b   1.000
_cell.length_c   1.000
_cell.angle_alpha   90.00
_cell.angle_beta   90.00
_cell.angle_gamma   90.00
#
_symmetry.space_group_name_H-M   'P 1'
#
loop_
_entity.id
_entity.type
_entity.pdbx_description
1 polymer ?
#
loop_
_entity_poly.entity_id
_entity_poly.type
_entity_poly.pdbx_seq_one_letter_code
_entity_poly.pdbx_strand_id
1 'polypeptide(L)' 'MRHNEVVRNQHEEDLLENPTEEEIICLWRSLQSSGLSEDEAWHAILTGIALDAAFARSKNLTRLAH' A
#
# COMPACT_ATOMS: atom_id res chain seq x y z
N MET A 1 17.51 -22.55 -21.31
CA MET A 1 16.71 -22.01 -20.19
C MET A 1 16.66 -20.50 -20.34
N ARG A 2 15.53 -19.95 -20.82
CA ARG A 2 15.31 -18.51 -21.02
C ARG A 2 13.93 -18.14 -20.47
N HIS A 3 13.77 -18.13 -19.16
CA HIS A 3 12.53 -17.68 -18.52
C HIS A 3 12.83 -17.07 -17.16
N ASN A 4 13.70 -16.06 -17.11
CA ASN A 4 14.00 -15.37 -15.84
C ASN A 4 14.24 -13.86 -15.98
N GLU A 5 13.69 -13.24 -17.03
CA GLU A 5 13.77 -11.79 -17.22
C GLU A 5 12.40 -11.08 -17.16
N VAL A 6 11.29 -11.84 -17.20
CA VAL A 6 9.93 -11.26 -17.23
C VAL A 6 9.40 -10.91 -15.83
N VAL A 7 9.93 -11.51 -14.76
CA VAL A 7 9.39 -11.33 -13.39
C VAL A 7 9.90 -10.05 -12.71
N ARG A 8 10.86 -9.33 -13.30
CA ARG A 8 11.52 -8.19 -12.62
C ARG A 8 10.96 -6.80 -12.97
N ASN A 9 10.06 -6.72 -13.95
CA ASN A 9 9.51 -5.43 -14.42
C ASN A 9 8.02 -5.25 -14.15
N GLN A 10 7.41 -6.17 -13.41
CA GLN A 10 6.09 -5.97 -12.82
C GLN A 10 6.31 -5.54 -11.37
N HIS A 11 6.98 -4.40 -11.19
CA HIS A 11 6.60 -3.56 -10.05
C HIS A 11 5.20 -3.10 -10.44
N GLU A 12 4.19 -3.88 -10.03
CA GLU A 12 2.89 -3.31 -9.74
C GLU A 12 3.19 -2.03 -8.98
N GLU A 13 2.91 -0.89 -9.61
CA GLU A 13 2.89 0.38 -8.91
C GLU A 13 2.06 0.13 -7.66
N ASP A 14 2.71 0.09 -6.49
CA ASP A 14 2.03 -0.13 -5.23
C ASP A 14 0.92 0.92 -5.19
N LEU A 15 -0.34 0.48 -5.28
CA LEU A 15 -1.54 1.33 -5.38
C LEU A 15 -1.70 2.31 -4.20
N LEU A 16 -0.75 2.28 -3.26
CA LEU A 16 -0.69 3.08 -2.04
C LEU A 16 0.65 3.81 -1.87
N GLU A 17 1.56 3.80 -2.86
CA GLU A 17 2.83 4.55 -2.74
C GLU A 17 2.56 6.07 -2.69
N ASN A 18 1.48 6.53 -3.35
CA ASN A 18 0.91 7.87 -3.23
C ASN A 18 -0.61 7.84 -3.53
N PRO A 19 -1.48 7.47 -2.57
CA PRO A 19 -2.92 7.42 -2.82
C PRO A 19 -3.46 8.82 -3.12
N THR A 20 -4.30 8.91 -4.15
CA THR A 20 -5.04 10.12 -4.50
C THR A 20 -6.18 10.38 -3.53
N GLU A 21 -6.68 11.62 -3.50
CA GLU A 21 -7.84 11.98 -2.67
C GLU A 21 -9.06 11.12 -3.03
N GLU A 22 -9.30 10.90 -4.32
CA GLU A 22 -10.41 10.08 -4.81
C GLU A 22 -10.31 8.61 -4.34
N GLU A 23 -9.11 8.04 -4.32
CA GLU A 23 -8.89 6.68 -3.82
C GLU A 23 -9.13 6.59 -2.31
N ILE A 24 -8.68 7.59 -1.55
CA ILE A 24 -8.94 7.69 -0.11
C ILE A 24 -10.45 7.79 0.16
N ILE A 25 -11.18 8.61 -0.60
CA ILE A 25 -12.64 8.76 -0.47
C ILE A 25 -13.35 7.44 -0.81
N CYS A 26 -12.93 6.76 -1.89
CA CYS A 26 -13.50 5.47 -2.28
C CYS A 26 -13.28 4.40 -1.19
N LEU A 27 -12.07 4.34 -0.64
CA LEU A 27 -11.71 3.41 0.43
C LEU A 27 -12.50 3.70 1.71
N TRP A 28 -12.61 4.96 2.11
CA TRP A 28 -13.38 5.37 3.28
C TRP A 28 -14.86 4.97 3.16
N ARG A 29 -15.49 5.21 2.00
CA ARG A 29 -16.87 4.77 1.74
C ARG A 29 -17.02 3.26 1.76
N SER A 30 -16.05 2.52 1.22
CA SER A 30 -16.05 1.07 1.25
C SER A 30 -15.98 0.52 2.69
N LEU A 31 -15.13 1.10 3.53
CA LEU A 31 -14.99 0.75 4.94
C LEU A 31 -16.26 1.06 5.75
N GLN A 32 -16.91 2.18 5.49
CA GLN A 32 -18.21 2.50 6.08
C GLN A 32 -19.28 1.49 5.67
N SER A 33 -19.31 1.08 4.39
CA SER A 33 -20.25 0.09 3.89
C SER A 33 -20.04 -1.31 4.50
N SER A 34 -18.86 -1.58 5.05
CA SER A 34 -18.52 -2.82 5.75
C SER A 34 -18.81 -2.77 7.26
N GLY A 35 -19.44 -1.69 7.75
CA GLY A 35 -19.94 -1.57 9.12
C GLY A 35 -19.01 -0.84 10.08
N LEU A 36 -17.91 -0.27 9.59
CA LEU A 36 -17.04 0.60 10.39
C LEU A 36 -17.69 1.97 10.56
N SER A 37 -17.55 2.55 11.75
CA SER A 37 -17.86 3.97 11.97
C SER A 37 -16.92 4.87 11.17
N GLU A 38 -17.31 6.13 11.02
CA GLU A 38 -16.49 7.15 10.33
C GLU A 38 -15.08 7.26 10.93
N ASP A 39 -14.97 7.30 12.25
CA ASP A 39 -13.69 7.39 12.96
C ASP A 39 -12.86 6.11 12.78
N GLU A 40 -13.48 4.93 12.85
CA GLU A 40 -12.77 3.66 12.66
C GLU A 40 -12.26 3.50 11.23
N ALA A 41 -13.06 3.87 10.24
CA ALA A 41 -12.67 3.86 8.84
C ALA A 41 -11.50 4.82 8.60
N TRP A 42 -11.55 6.02 9.18
CA TRP A 42 -10.46 6.99 9.08
C TRP A 42 -9.17 6.51 9.77
N HIS A 43 -9.28 5.94 10.97
CA HIS A 43 -8.14 5.36 11.68
C HIS A 43 -7.51 4.20 10.92
N ALA A 44 -8.30 3.33 10.31
CA ALA A 44 -7.78 2.21 9.50
C ALA A 44 -6.96 2.73 8.31
N ILE A 45 -7.46 3.76 7.61
CA ILE A 45 -6.76 4.39 6.48
C ILE A 45 -5.45 5.03 6.93
N LEU A 46 -5.49 5.85 7.98
CA LEU A 46 -4.28 6.50 8.52
C LEU A 46 -3.26 5.49 9.02
N THR A 47 -3.71 4.40 9.64
CA THR A 47 -2.82 3.33 10.10
C THR A 47 -2.15 2.64 8.93
N GLY A 48 -2.88 2.33 7.85
CA GLY A 48 -2.29 1.78 6.62
C GLY A 48 -1.20 2.68 6.05
N ILE A 49 -1.51 3.97 5.87
CA ILE A 49 -0.54 4.97 5.36
C ILE A 49 0.68 5.08 6.28
N ALA A 50 0.48 5.11 7.60
CA ALA A 50 1.57 5.21 8.57
C ALA A 50 2.46 3.95 8.57
N LEU A 51 1.87 2.77 8.43
CA LEU A 51 2.60 1.51 8.27
C LEU A 51 3.40 1.51 6.98
N ASP A 52 2.80 1.91 5.86
CA ASP A 52 3.48 2.02 4.58
C ASP A 52 4.66 3.01 4.67
N ALA A 53 4.48 4.18 5.28
CA ALA A 53 5.56 5.14 5.49
C ALA A 53 6.67 4.60 6.41
N ALA A 54 6.31 3.90 7.49
CA ALA A 54 7.26 3.31 8.42
C ALA A 54 8.09 2.18 7.78
N PHE A 55 7.47 1.36 6.93
CA PHE A 55 8.09 0.19 6.32
C PHE A 55 8.59 0.42 4.89
N ALA A 56 8.22 1.50 4.19
CA ALA A 56 8.81 1.89 2.90
C ALA A 56 10.33 2.13 3.02
N ARG A 57 10.79 2.58 4.20
CA ARG A 57 12.21 2.75 4.52
C ARG A 57 12.98 1.42 4.62
N SER A 58 12.28 0.29 4.76
CA SER A 58 12.87 -1.05 4.89
C SER A 58 13.14 -1.76 3.55
N LYS A 59 12.44 -1.37 2.47
CA LYS A 59 12.69 -1.89 1.11
C LYS A 59 14.11 -1.55 0.59
N ASN A 60 14.74 -0.51 1.13
CA ASN A 60 16.12 -0.12 0.80
C ASN A 60 17.20 -0.78 1.68
N LEU A 61 16.84 -1.54 2.72
CA LEU A 61 17.82 -2.01 3.72
C LEU A 61 18.27 -3.47 3.60
N THR A 62 17.77 -4.26 2.63
CA THR A 62 18.22 -5.66 2.55
C THR A 62 18.17 -6.25 1.13
N ARG A 63 19.03 -5.77 0.24
CA ARG A 63 19.84 -6.70 -0.58
C ARG A 63 21.09 -6.99 0.23
N LEU A 64 20.99 -7.84 1.25
CA LEU A 64 22.20 -8.45 1.79
C LEU A 64 22.77 -9.30 0.67
N ALA A 65 23.92 -8.83 0.17
CA ALA A 65 24.73 -9.47 -0.83
C ALA A 65 24.90 -10.96 -0.49
N HIS A 66 24.67 -11.80 -1.49
CA HIS A 66 24.98 -13.22 -1.44
C HIS A 66 26.05 -13.53 -2.48
#